data_AF-A0A7C2KXB8-F1
#
_entry.id   AF-A0A7C2KXB8-F1
#
_cell.length_a   1.000
_cell.length_b   1.000
_cell.length_c   1.000
_cell.angle_alpha   90.00
_cell.angle_beta   90.00
_cell.angle_gamma   90.00
#
_symmetry.space_group_name_H-M   'P 1'
#
loop_
_entity.id
_entity.type
_entity.pdbx_description
1 polymer ?
#
loop_
_entity_poly.entity_id
_entity_poly.type
_entity_poly.pdbx_seq_one_letter_code
_entity_poly.pdbx_strand_id
1 'polypeptide(L)'
;MEVDCASVPSKLPQAAAPTPTPPARLAAPAPAPTSPQPGTPIQILESVETVLTALILAFTFRAFFMEAFIIPTGSMAESLLGKHGTQLCPRCGWEFDYGSQDAGGPQAPFVAPPSVRCPNCHVWIDLDRERVAARAGDRILVHKWPYELGRLFGPRRWDVIVFRDPANPAQNFIKRVVGLPGDAVEIIDGDVFVRPRGAAEFSIARKPPAAQSALWFVVFDQSYLPQIADARRPPAWIAERPDGGGWSGLDERIIRFDARDDEPHALRFDPIEPGDYLYDVYGYNPQTPEHVVGDVRMVAEVWRRSDGGGLRWEIVRDGWTFALQMDADGDVAIRGAPPPGQPGGFALGPTHIGALAQRGPLAIEFGHVDYRVYVAIDGRERLSTSDREYAPRLDALRTTTRTVPVSLRSVAWGGRFELRRLRIDRDVHYSYTPGKTQRAYAGHPFALGDQEYFVVGDNSPNSHDAREWEPVRLSPEMRSLLAGGRYHTGTVHADQIVGRGFFVYLPGLLPVDARGRWRVPDFGRIRVVR
;
A
#
# COMPACT_ATOMS: atom_id res chain seq x y z
N MET A 1 77.35 28.24 -8.49
CA MET A 1 76.35 29.32 -8.41
C MET A 1 75.14 28.71 -7.73
N GLU A 2 75.13 28.71 -6.39
CA GLU A 2 74.44 29.72 -5.55
C GLU A 2 72.91 29.43 -5.57
N VAL A 3 72.19 29.14 -4.49
CA VAL A 3 72.31 29.47 -3.06
C VAL A 3 71.74 28.32 -2.20
N ASP A 4 72.09 28.38 -0.92
CA ASP A 4 72.24 27.36 0.13
C ASP A 4 70.98 26.79 0.81
N CYS A 5 71.18 25.62 1.44
CA CYS A 5 70.24 24.86 2.27
C CYS A 5 70.46 25.14 3.77
N ALA A 6 69.39 25.45 4.50
CA ALA A 6 69.23 25.29 5.96
C ALA A 6 67.78 25.69 6.31
N SER A 7 67.07 25.23 7.33
CA SER A 7 67.12 24.14 8.30
C SER A 7 65.88 24.39 9.21
N VAL A 8 65.23 23.35 9.70
CA VAL A 8 64.06 23.45 10.61
C VAL A 8 64.52 23.82 12.02
N PRO A 9 63.73 24.59 12.81
CA PRO A 9 63.63 24.26 14.22
C PRO A 9 62.19 24.25 14.77
N SER A 10 61.93 23.19 15.54
CA SER A 10 60.80 22.99 16.44
C SER A 10 61.02 23.75 17.76
N LYS A 11 60.04 24.54 18.23
CA LYS A 11 59.93 24.92 19.64
C LYS A 11 58.47 25.05 20.07
N LEU A 12 58.04 24.08 20.89
CA LEU A 12 56.90 24.15 21.79
C LEU A 12 57.20 25.09 22.96
N PRO A 13 56.23 25.88 23.45
CA PRO A 13 56.39 26.62 24.70
C PRO A 13 56.30 25.68 25.91
N GLN A 14 57.23 25.84 26.85
CA GLN A 14 57.27 25.16 28.15
C GLN A 14 56.17 25.71 29.08
N ALA A 15 55.40 24.81 29.68
CA ALA A 15 54.48 25.11 30.78
C ALA A 15 55.26 25.18 32.11
N ALA A 16 55.03 26.24 32.88
CA ALA A 16 55.63 26.47 34.19
C ALA A 16 54.97 25.62 35.31
N ALA A 17 55.76 25.31 36.34
CA ALA A 17 55.42 24.43 37.45
C ALA A 17 54.28 24.97 38.37
N PRO A 18 53.49 24.08 39.01
CA PRO A 18 52.36 24.46 39.85
C PRO A 18 52.77 24.95 41.24
N THR A 19 52.12 26.02 41.68
CA THR A 19 52.17 26.57 43.06
C THR A 19 51.24 25.76 43.99
N PRO A 20 51.61 25.49 45.25
CA PRO A 20 50.79 24.70 46.16
C PRO A 20 49.47 25.40 46.54
N THR A 21 48.36 24.69 46.33
CA THR A 21 46.99 25.08 46.65
C THR A 21 46.77 25.15 48.17
N PRO A 22 46.13 26.21 48.72
CA PRO A 22 45.73 26.25 50.13
C PRO A 22 44.65 25.19 50.43
N PRO A 23 44.57 24.66 51.67
CA PRO A 23 43.63 23.60 52.01
C PRO A 23 42.17 24.07 51.83
N ALA A 24 41.40 23.26 51.12
CA ALA A 24 39.99 23.49 50.84
C ALA A 24 39.20 23.62 52.15
N ARG A 25 38.54 24.76 52.37
CA ARG A 25 37.41 24.84 53.30
C ARG A 25 36.32 23.93 52.74
N LEU A 26 35.98 22.86 53.47
CA LEU A 26 34.79 22.06 53.23
C LEU A 26 33.59 23.01 53.18
N ALA A 27 33.02 23.19 51.99
CA ALA A 27 31.70 23.79 51.85
C ALA A 27 30.71 22.92 52.64
N ALA A 28 29.86 23.56 53.43
CA ALA A 28 28.79 22.87 54.14
C ALA A 28 27.95 22.05 53.14
N PRO A 29 27.52 20.83 53.50
CA PRO A 29 26.67 20.03 52.62
C PRO A 29 25.42 20.82 52.25
N ALA A 30 25.08 20.83 50.96
CA ALA A 30 23.80 21.36 50.48
C ALA A 30 22.66 20.69 51.27
N PRO A 31 21.60 21.43 51.65
CA PRO A 31 20.48 20.84 52.35
C PRO A 31 19.92 19.68 51.52
N ALA A 32 19.70 18.54 52.17
CA ALA A 32 19.09 17.38 51.54
C ALA A 32 17.76 17.78 50.86
N PRO A 33 17.41 17.20 49.70
CA PRO A 33 16.12 17.46 49.09
C PRO A 33 15.02 17.18 50.10
N THR A 34 14.25 18.21 50.45
CA THR A 34 13.09 18.08 51.32
C THR A 34 12.18 17.00 50.74
N SER A 35 11.93 15.96 51.53
CA SER A 35 10.92 14.94 51.24
C SER A 35 9.58 15.63 50.89
N PRO A 36 8.80 15.08 49.92
CA PRO A 36 7.54 15.68 49.54
C PRO A 36 6.64 15.79 50.77
N GLN A 37 6.27 17.02 51.13
CA GLN A 37 5.34 17.27 52.23
C GLN A 37 4.02 16.56 51.91
N PRO A 38 3.41 15.82 52.85
CA PRO A 38 2.12 15.19 52.62
C PRO A 38 1.11 16.28 52.26
N GLY A 39 0.47 16.14 51.09
CA GLY A 39 -0.54 17.08 50.63
C GLY A 39 -1.61 17.27 51.70
N THR A 40 -2.05 18.51 51.91
CA THR A 40 -3.17 18.78 52.82
C THR A 40 -4.39 17.95 52.39
N PRO A 41 -5.31 17.60 53.31
CA PRO A 41 -6.50 16.81 52.96
C PRO A 41 -7.29 17.38 51.78
N ILE A 42 -7.29 18.71 51.62
CA ILE A 42 -7.89 19.43 50.50
C ILE A 42 -7.15 19.15 49.19
N GLN A 43 -5.82 19.20 49.17
CA GLN A 43 -5.01 18.88 47.98
C GLN A 43 -5.14 17.41 47.55
N ILE A 44 -5.32 16.50 48.51
CA ILE A 44 -5.58 15.08 48.22
C ILE A 44 -6.96 14.94 47.56
N LEU A 45 -7.98 15.63 48.08
CA LEU A 45 -9.32 15.62 47.49
C LEU A 45 -9.35 16.21 46.08
N GLU A 46 -8.69 17.35 45.85
CA GLU A 46 -8.55 17.97 44.52
C GLU A 46 -7.81 17.05 43.53
N SER A 47 -6.77 16.35 44.00
CA SER A 47 -6.04 15.37 43.19
C SER A 47 -6.92 14.17 42.84
N VAL A 48 -7.68 13.65 43.80
CA VAL A 48 -8.63 12.55 43.57
C VAL A 48 -9.74 12.98 42.61
N GLU A 49 -10.31 14.18 42.78
CA GLU A 49 -11.33 14.73 41.88
C GLU A 49 -10.78 14.90 40.45
N THR A 50 -9.54 15.40 40.31
CA THR A 50 -8.89 15.54 39.01
C THR A 50 -8.68 14.19 38.33
N VAL A 51 -8.19 13.19 39.07
CA VAL A 51 -7.98 11.83 38.55
C VAL A 51 -9.31 11.17 38.18
N LEU A 52 -10.33 11.28 39.03
CA LEU A 52 -11.66 10.75 38.75
C LEU A 52 -12.28 11.43 37.54
N THR A 53 -12.20 12.75 37.44
CA THR A 53 -12.69 13.51 36.27
C THR A 53 -11.97 13.08 35.01
N ALA A 54 -10.63 12.94 35.05
CA ALA A 54 -9.85 12.46 33.92
C ALA A 54 -10.23 11.03 33.51
N LEU A 55 -10.45 10.12 34.47
CA LEU A 55 -10.90 8.76 34.20
C LEU A 55 -12.31 8.74 33.60
N ILE A 56 -13.26 9.47 34.18
CA ILE A 56 -14.63 9.58 33.65
C ILE A 56 -14.58 10.11 32.21
N LEU A 57 -13.87 11.21 31.96
CA LEU A 57 -13.71 11.77 30.62
C LEU A 57 -13.06 10.76 29.67
N ALA A 58 -12.01 10.05 30.09
CA ALA A 58 -11.36 9.03 29.28
C ALA A 58 -12.29 7.85 28.96
N PHE A 59 -13.08 7.36 29.92
CA PHE A 59 -14.04 6.29 29.71
C PHE A 59 -15.23 6.73 28.85
N THR A 60 -15.76 7.93 29.05
CA THR A 60 -16.80 8.51 28.20
C THR A 60 -16.29 8.71 26.77
N PHE A 61 -15.09 9.28 26.62
CA PHE A 61 -14.44 9.42 25.31
C PHE A 61 -14.25 8.06 24.62
N ARG A 62 -13.81 7.05 25.37
CA ARG A 62 -13.65 5.68 24.86
C ARG A 62 -14.98 5.04 24.47
N ALA A 63 -16.03 5.25 25.27
CA ALA A 63 -17.34 4.65 25.04
C ALA A 63 -17.98 5.19 23.75
N PHE A 64 -17.95 6.52 23.56
CA PHE A 64 -18.74 7.19 22.52
C PHE A 64 -17.94 7.67 21.30
N PHE A 65 -16.65 7.99 21.45
CA PHE A 65 -15.89 8.62 20.37
C PHE A 65 -14.93 7.65 19.71
N MET A 66 -14.05 7.01 20.50
CA MET A 66 -12.91 6.28 19.96
C MET A 66 -12.63 4.98 20.71
N GLU A 67 -12.47 3.88 19.99
CA GLU A 67 -12.04 2.61 20.56
C GLU A 67 -10.79 2.05 19.86
N ALA A 68 -9.91 1.45 20.65
CA ALA A 68 -8.68 0.85 20.16
C ALA A 68 -8.87 -0.65 19.94
N PHE A 69 -8.43 -1.14 18.78
CA PHE A 69 -8.45 -2.55 18.41
C PHE A 69 -7.06 -3.02 17.99
N ILE A 70 -6.79 -4.31 18.19
CA ILE A 70 -5.61 -4.99 17.64
C ILE A 70 -6.10 -5.83 16.47
N ILE A 71 -5.47 -5.69 15.30
CA ILE A 71 -5.81 -6.51 14.13
C ILE A 71 -5.24 -7.91 14.31
N PRO A 72 -6.07 -8.96 14.39
CA PRO A 72 -5.55 -10.28 14.73
C PRO A 72 -5.07 -11.07 13.51
N THR A 73 -5.69 -10.86 12.34
CA THR A 73 -5.48 -11.64 11.11
C THR A 73 -5.00 -10.77 9.94
N GLY A 74 -4.35 -11.38 8.96
CA GLY A 74 -3.79 -10.70 7.78
C GLY A 74 -4.77 -10.45 6.64
N SER A 75 -6.09 -10.48 6.88
CA SER A 75 -7.08 -10.41 5.80
C SER A 75 -7.18 -9.04 5.12
N MET A 76 -6.60 -8.01 5.74
CA MET A 76 -6.48 -6.66 5.20
C MET A 76 -5.04 -6.34 4.78
N ALA A 77 -4.14 -7.31 4.77
CA ALA A 77 -2.76 -7.06 4.35
C ALA A 77 -2.69 -6.75 2.84
N GLU A 78 -1.78 -5.91 2.37
CA GLU A 78 -0.73 -5.23 3.15
C GLU A 78 -1.18 -3.87 3.72
N SER A 79 -2.43 -3.45 3.49
CA SER A 79 -2.93 -2.14 3.96
C SER A 79 -3.02 -2.07 5.49
N LEU A 80 -3.45 -3.15 6.14
CA LEU A 80 -3.47 -3.33 7.59
C LEU A 80 -2.94 -4.72 7.97
N LEU A 81 -1.96 -4.75 8.87
CA LEU A 81 -1.24 -5.97 9.20
C LEU A 81 -1.86 -6.68 10.41
N GLY A 82 -2.07 -7.99 10.28
CA GLY A 82 -2.35 -8.87 11.40
C GLY A 82 -1.07 -9.28 12.12
N LYS A 83 -1.08 -10.38 12.89
CA LYS A 83 0.17 -10.97 13.38
C LYS A 83 1.07 -11.35 12.18
N HIS A 84 2.31 -10.89 12.19
CA HIS A 84 3.21 -11.01 11.03
C HIS A 84 4.68 -11.15 11.46
N GLY A 85 5.52 -11.61 10.53
CA GLY A 85 6.97 -11.40 10.57
C GLY A 85 7.37 -10.32 9.58
N THR A 86 8.59 -9.79 9.72
CA THR A 86 9.19 -8.87 8.75
C THR A 86 10.46 -9.50 8.20
N GLN A 87 10.66 -9.45 6.89
CA GLN A 87 11.83 -9.98 6.20
C GLN A 87 12.53 -8.87 5.42
N LEU A 88 13.85 -8.76 5.61
CA LEU A 88 14.72 -8.09 4.66
C LEU A 88 15.17 -9.12 3.62
N CYS A 89 14.83 -8.93 2.36
CA CYS A 89 15.21 -9.86 1.30
C CYS A 89 16.76 -9.90 1.19
N PRO A 90 17.40 -11.06 1.41
CA PRO A 90 18.86 -11.15 1.33
C PRO A 90 19.39 -10.95 -0.10
N ARG A 91 18.52 -11.11 -1.11
CA ARG A 91 18.88 -10.92 -2.51
C ARG A 91 18.80 -9.46 -2.95
N CYS A 92 17.72 -8.74 -2.66
CA CYS A 92 17.53 -7.38 -3.19
C CYS A 92 17.48 -6.27 -2.13
N GLY A 93 17.45 -6.62 -0.83
CA GLY A 93 17.33 -5.66 0.26
C GLY A 93 15.94 -5.04 0.42
N TRP A 94 14.92 -5.53 -0.29
CA TRP A 94 13.53 -5.11 -0.09
C TRP A 94 13.02 -5.62 1.26
N GLU A 95 12.48 -4.73 2.08
CA GLU A 95 11.82 -5.09 3.35
C GLU A 95 10.33 -5.31 3.11
N PHE A 96 9.78 -6.44 3.56
CA PHE A 96 8.37 -6.77 3.42
C PHE A 96 7.87 -7.58 4.62
N ASP A 97 6.55 -7.57 4.83
CA ASP A 97 5.91 -8.30 5.92
C ASP A 97 5.23 -9.57 5.40
N TYR A 98 5.22 -10.62 6.22
CA TYR A 98 4.66 -11.93 5.89
C TYR A 98 3.75 -12.48 7.00
N GLY A 99 2.70 -13.19 6.59
CA GLY A 99 1.71 -13.80 7.46
C GLY A 99 2.13 -15.14 8.06
N SER A 100 1.30 -15.63 8.97
CA SER A 100 1.43 -16.96 9.57
C SER A 100 0.99 -18.05 8.59
N GLN A 101 1.64 -19.23 8.64
CA GLN A 101 1.33 -20.38 7.77
C GLN A 101 -0.09 -20.92 8.01
N ASP A 102 -0.48 -21.06 9.28
CA ASP A 102 -1.78 -21.58 9.68
C ASP A 102 -2.48 -20.54 10.56
N ALA A 103 -3.36 -19.74 9.97
CA ALA A 103 -4.18 -18.80 10.73
C ALA A 103 -5.30 -19.58 11.44
N GLY A 104 -4.97 -20.30 12.52
CA GLY A 104 -5.89 -21.04 13.41
C GLY A 104 -6.87 -20.13 14.18
N GLY A 105 -7.35 -19.07 13.55
CA GLY A 105 -8.18 -18.02 14.10
C GLY A 105 -7.39 -16.88 14.74
N PRO A 106 -8.10 -15.84 15.22
CA PRO A 106 -7.52 -14.63 15.80
C PRO A 106 -6.55 -14.87 16.97
N GLN A 107 -6.79 -15.93 17.74
CA GLN A 107 -6.09 -16.22 19.00
C GLN A 107 -4.89 -17.15 18.82
N ALA A 108 -4.76 -17.82 17.68
CA ALA A 108 -3.67 -18.75 17.42
C ALA A 108 -2.30 -18.05 17.53
N PRO A 109 -1.26 -18.76 18.00
CA PRO A 109 0.11 -18.25 17.98
C PRO A 109 0.57 -18.06 16.52
N PHE A 110 1.50 -17.14 16.31
CA PHE A 110 2.13 -16.97 15.01
C PHE A 110 3.00 -18.18 14.70
N VAL A 111 2.82 -18.76 13.51
CA VAL A 111 3.62 -19.87 12.99
C VAL A 111 4.32 -19.39 11.72
N ALA A 112 5.64 -19.22 11.80
CA ALA A 112 6.43 -18.83 10.64
C ALA A 112 6.29 -19.89 9.53
N PRO A 113 5.99 -19.48 8.27
CA PRO A 113 6.02 -20.40 7.13
C PRO A 113 7.46 -20.89 6.88
N PRO A 114 7.63 -22.00 6.15
CA PRO A 114 8.96 -22.52 5.81
C PRO A 114 9.71 -21.58 4.88
N SER A 115 9.01 -20.89 3.99
CA SER A 115 9.57 -19.92 3.06
C SER A 115 8.60 -18.78 2.78
N VAL A 116 9.13 -17.66 2.30
CA VAL A 116 8.38 -16.46 1.91
C VAL A 116 8.87 -15.96 0.55
N ARG A 117 7.99 -15.35 -0.23
CA ARG A 117 8.33 -14.81 -1.54
C ARG A 117 8.51 -13.30 -1.46
N CYS A 118 9.67 -12.80 -1.88
CA CYS A 118 9.90 -11.36 -1.96
C CYS A 118 8.99 -10.74 -3.04
N PRO A 119 8.18 -9.72 -2.74
CA PRO A 119 7.26 -9.13 -3.72
C PRO A 119 7.97 -8.30 -4.80
N ASN A 120 9.23 -7.92 -4.57
CA ASN A 120 10.02 -7.10 -5.50
C ASN A 120 10.88 -7.92 -6.47
N CYS A 121 11.62 -8.91 -5.95
CA CYS A 121 12.51 -9.73 -6.79
C CYS A 121 11.98 -11.15 -7.01
N HIS A 122 10.82 -11.50 -6.45
CA HIS A 122 10.09 -12.77 -6.63
C HIS A 122 10.83 -14.03 -6.19
N VAL A 123 11.97 -13.89 -5.52
CA VAL A 123 12.73 -15.01 -4.98
C VAL A 123 12.10 -15.52 -3.69
N TRP A 124 11.99 -16.84 -3.61
CA TRP A 124 11.65 -17.56 -2.40
C TRP A 124 12.84 -17.57 -1.44
N ILE A 125 12.55 -17.26 -0.17
CA ILE A 125 13.51 -17.17 0.91
C ILE A 125 13.09 -18.19 1.96
N ASP A 126 13.94 -19.17 2.22
CA ASP A 126 13.75 -20.10 3.32
C ASP A 126 13.97 -19.38 4.65
N LEU A 127 13.02 -19.55 5.57
CA LEU A 127 13.06 -18.91 6.88
C LEU A 127 13.70 -19.84 7.91
N ASP A 128 14.65 -19.31 8.67
CA ASP A 128 15.07 -19.91 9.94
C ASP A 128 13.99 -19.63 11.00
N ARG A 129 13.05 -20.57 11.13
CA ARG A 129 11.85 -20.45 11.96
C ARG A 129 12.16 -20.21 13.44
N GLU A 130 13.34 -20.63 13.92
CA GLU A 130 13.77 -20.40 15.31
C GLU A 130 14.18 -18.94 15.57
N ARG A 131 14.52 -18.21 14.51
CA ARG A 131 14.98 -16.81 14.57
C ARG A 131 13.90 -15.80 14.21
N VAL A 132 12.71 -16.25 13.80
CA VAL A 132 11.62 -15.35 13.41
C VAL A 132 11.07 -14.61 14.64
N ALA A 133 11.20 -13.29 14.62
CA ALA A 133 10.58 -12.42 15.60
C ALA A 133 9.15 -12.05 15.13
N ALA A 134 8.15 -12.78 15.61
CA ALA A 134 6.75 -12.47 15.35
C ALA A 134 6.39 -11.10 15.95
N ARG A 135 5.64 -10.30 15.21
CA ARG A 135 5.02 -9.03 15.63
C ARG A 135 3.54 -9.25 15.91
N ALA A 136 3.00 -8.52 16.89
CA ALA A 136 1.56 -8.37 17.02
C ALA A 136 1.00 -7.61 15.81
N GLY A 137 -0.30 -7.72 15.55
CA GLY A 137 -0.91 -6.93 14.49
C GLY A 137 -1.04 -5.45 14.84
N ASP A 138 -1.37 -4.67 13.82
CA ASP A 138 -1.54 -3.23 13.91
C ASP A 138 -2.57 -2.88 14.98
N ARG A 139 -2.25 -1.88 15.81
CA ARG A 139 -3.24 -1.27 16.69
C ARG A 139 -3.86 -0.06 16.03
N ILE A 140 -5.17 -0.12 15.88
CA ILE A 140 -5.96 0.92 15.22
C ILE A 140 -6.87 1.64 16.18
N LEU A 141 -7.14 2.91 15.89
CA LEU A 141 -8.23 3.67 16.48
C LEU A 141 -9.43 3.65 15.54
N VAL A 142 -10.58 3.37 16.12
CA VAL A 142 -11.87 3.29 15.44
C VAL A 142 -12.76 4.40 15.94
N HIS A 143 -13.33 5.14 14.99
CA HIS A 143 -14.17 6.29 15.25
C HIS A 143 -15.65 5.90 15.15
N LYS A 144 -16.40 6.07 16.25
CA LYS A 144 -17.76 5.51 16.42
C LYS A 144 -18.88 6.51 16.11
N TRP A 145 -18.76 7.73 16.66
CA TRP A 145 -19.88 8.68 16.74
C TRP A 145 -20.57 9.07 15.43
N PRO A 146 -19.91 9.15 14.24
CA PRO A 146 -20.62 9.53 13.02
C PRO A 146 -21.70 8.51 12.68
N TYR A 147 -21.43 7.22 12.89
CA TYR A 147 -22.35 6.16 12.47
C TYR A 147 -23.61 6.08 13.34
N GLU A 148 -23.52 6.51 14.60
CA GLU A 148 -24.66 6.61 15.52
C GLU A 148 -25.63 7.75 15.16
N LEU A 149 -25.16 8.77 14.41
CA LEU A 149 -25.98 9.91 13.96
C LEU A 149 -26.73 9.64 12.63
N GLY A 150 -26.72 8.39 12.18
CA GLY A 150 -27.53 7.92 11.05
C GLY A 150 -26.85 8.01 9.69
N ARG A 151 -27.63 7.70 8.63
CA ARG A 151 -27.14 7.38 7.28
C ARG A 151 -26.32 8.48 6.61
N LEU A 152 -26.53 9.76 6.97
CA LEU A 152 -25.77 10.91 6.43
C LEU A 152 -24.27 10.84 6.79
N PHE A 153 -23.97 10.21 7.92
CA PHE A 153 -22.64 9.99 8.45
C PHE A 153 -22.23 8.50 8.41
N GLY A 154 -23.02 7.70 7.67
CA GLY A 154 -22.83 6.28 7.39
C GLY A 154 -21.52 5.97 6.67
N PRO A 155 -21.08 4.70 6.64
CA PRO A 155 -19.85 4.31 5.97
C PRO A 155 -19.93 4.69 4.49
N ARG A 156 -18.84 5.25 3.98
CA ARG A 156 -18.72 5.53 2.55
C ARG A 156 -18.08 4.35 1.87
N ARG A 157 -18.35 4.22 0.57
CA ARG A 157 -17.63 3.25 -0.25
C ARG A 157 -16.13 3.51 -0.12
N TRP A 158 -15.37 2.44 0.00
CA TRP A 158 -13.93 2.39 0.26
C TRP A 158 -13.49 2.68 1.69
N ASP A 159 -14.41 3.01 2.62
CA ASP A 159 -14.06 3.11 4.04
C ASP A 159 -13.67 1.72 4.60
N VAL A 160 -12.70 1.70 5.50
CA VAL A 160 -12.38 0.52 6.30
C VAL A 160 -13.13 0.59 7.62
N ILE A 161 -13.99 -0.40 7.88
CA ILE A 161 -14.86 -0.43 9.05
C ILE A 161 -14.55 -1.63 9.94
N VAL A 162 -14.77 -1.44 11.24
CA VAL A 162 -14.85 -2.51 12.24
C VAL A 162 -16.30 -2.79 12.54
N PHE A 163 -16.68 -4.07 12.55
CA PHE A 163 -18.03 -4.54 12.81
C PHE A 163 -18.02 -5.87 13.57
N ARG A 164 -19.12 -6.17 14.24
CA ARG A 164 -19.30 -7.42 15.00
C ARG A 164 -19.63 -8.57 14.05
N ASP A 165 -18.96 -9.71 14.24
CA ASP A 165 -19.22 -10.92 13.48
C ASP A 165 -20.70 -11.36 13.61
N PRO A 166 -21.45 -11.55 12.50
CA PRO A 166 -22.84 -12.02 12.55
C PRO A 166 -23.04 -13.33 13.33
N ALA A 167 -22.02 -14.20 13.36
CA ALA A 167 -22.06 -15.48 14.06
C ALA A 167 -21.78 -15.34 15.56
N ASN A 168 -20.78 -14.51 15.90
CA ASN A 168 -20.33 -14.31 17.27
C ASN A 168 -20.05 -12.82 17.54
N PRO A 169 -21.02 -12.08 18.12
CA PRO A 169 -20.87 -10.65 18.39
C PRO A 169 -19.73 -10.27 19.34
N ALA A 170 -19.12 -11.23 20.06
CA ALA A 170 -17.94 -11.00 20.88
C ALA A 170 -16.66 -10.87 20.04
N GLN A 171 -16.70 -11.23 18.76
CA GLN A 171 -15.60 -11.08 17.81
C GLN A 171 -15.89 -9.92 16.86
N ASN A 172 -14.84 -9.14 16.57
CA ASN A 172 -14.92 -8.05 15.62
C ASN A 172 -14.09 -8.40 14.37
N PHE A 173 -14.61 -8.04 13.21
CA PHE A 173 -13.91 -8.08 11.94
C PHE A 173 -13.63 -6.68 11.44
N ILE A 174 -12.64 -6.57 10.57
CA ILE A 174 -12.28 -5.37 9.86
C ILE A 174 -12.25 -5.67 8.37
N LYS A 175 -12.97 -4.87 7.57
CA LYS A 175 -13.06 -5.03 6.12
C LYS A 175 -13.27 -3.67 5.44
N ARG A 176 -13.03 -3.62 4.14
CA ARG A 176 -13.31 -2.46 3.29
C ARG A 176 -14.72 -2.54 2.73
N VAL A 177 -15.47 -1.44 2.84
CA VAL A 177 -16.83 -1.32 2.28
C VAL A 177 -16.73 -1.14 0.76
N VAL A 178 -17.35 -2.03 -0.01
CA VAL A 178 -17.42 -1.91 -1.47
C VAL A 178 -18.86 -1.83 -1.99
N GLY A 179 -19.86 -2.21 -1.18
CA GLY A 179 -21.29 -2.04 -1.45
C GLY A 179 -22.00 -1.24 -0.36
N LEU A 180 -22.86 -0.30 -0.75
CA LEU A 180 -23.67 0.52 0.15
C LEU A 180 -25.13 0.04 0.16
N PRO A 181 -25.93 0.40 1.17
CA PRO A 181 -27.28 -0.14 1.28
C PRO A 181 -28.16 0.24 0.09
N GLY A 182 -28.81 -0.76 -0.49
CA GLY A 182 -29.60 -0.67 -1.72
C GLY A 182 -28.83 -0.88 -3.03
N ASP A 183 -27.50 -1.00 -3.01
CA ASP A 183 -26.72 -1.32 -4.20
C ASP A 183 -26.95 -2.76 -4.67
N ALA A 184 -26.77 -3.01 -5.96
CA ALA A 184 -26.32 -4.31 -6.45
C ALA A 184 -24.81 -4.26 -6.72
N VAL A 185 -24.06 -5.24 -6.24
CA VAL A 185 -22.59 -5.32 -6.34
C VAL A 185 -22.20 -6.49 -7.23
N GLU A 186 -21.21 -6.26 -8.09
CA GLU A 186 -20.62 -7.27 -8.96
C GLU A 186 -19.11 -7.02 -9.04
N ILE A 187 -18.30 -8.05 -8.85
CA ILE A 187 -16.85 -7.99 -8.97
C ILE A 187 -16.47 -8.73 -10.26
N ILE A 188 -15.82 -8.01 -11.17
CA ILE A 188 -15.47 -8.49 -12.50
C ILE A 188 -14.01 -8.14 -12.72
N ASP A 189 -13.18 -9.14 -13.05
CA ASP A 189 -11.77 -8.92 -13.35
C ASP A 189 -10.98 -8.22 -12.21
N GLY A 190 -11.40 -8.45 -10.96
CA GLY A 190 -10.82 -7.83 -9.77
C GLY A 190 -11.38 -6.44 -9.43
N ASP A 191 -12.14 -5.83 -10.33
CA ASP A 191 -12.72 -4.50 -10.16
C ASP A 191 -14.15 -4.57 -9.61
N VAL A 192 -14.54 -3.57 -8.83
CA VAL A 192 -15.87 -3.48 -8.23
C VAL A 192 -16.80 -2.66 -9.12
N PHE A 193 -17.92 -3.26 -9.51
CA PHE A 193 -19.03 -2.61 -10.21
C PHE A 193 -20.25 -2.54 -9.31
N VAL A 194 -20.96 -1.43 -9.38
CA VAL A 194 -22.15 -1.20 -8.57
C VAL A 194 -23.27 -0.60 -9.40
N ARG A 195 -24.49 -1.02 -9.09
CA ARG A 195 -25.72 -0.39 -9.57
C ARG A 195 -26.51 0.07 -8.35
N PRO A 196 -26.48 1.38 -8.04
CA PRO A 196 -27.31 1.94 -6.97
C PRO A 196 -28.80 1.69 -7.22
N ARG A 197 -29.60 1.69 -6.17
CA ARG A 197 -31.06 1.56 -6.30
C ARG A 197 -31.62 2.62 -7.26
N GLY A 198 -32.38 2.17 -8.26
CA GLY A 198 -33.00 3.02 -9.26
C GLY A 198 -32.09 3.41 -10.43
N ALA A 199 -30.80 3.07 -10.39
CA ALA A 199 -29.93 3.19 -11.56
C ALA A 199 -30.25 2.09 -12.58
N ALA A 200 -30.22 2.43 -13.87
CA ALA A 200 -30.47 1.48 -14.95
C ALA A 200 -29.30 0.52 -15.16
N GLU A 201 -28.07 1.04 -15.07
CA GLU A 201 -26.85 0.34 -15.46
C GLU A 201 -25.86 0.24 -14.30
N PHE A 202 -24.99 -0.75 -14.37
CA PHE A 202 -23.83 -0.85 -13.49
C PHE A 202 -22.76 0.15 -13.92
N SER A 203 -22.06 0.70 -12.94
CA SER A 203 -20.91 1.57 -13.14
C SER A 203 -19.74 1.08 -12.30
N ILE A 204 -18.52 1.31 -12.74
CA ILE A 204 -17.34 0.99 -11.94
C ILE A 204 -17.30 1.87 -10.70
N ALA A 205 -17.12 1.25 -9.54
CA ALA A 205 -16.89 1.93 -8.29
C ALA A 205 -15.40 2.33 -8.23
N ARG A 206 -15.02 3.48 -8.80
CA ARG A 206 -13.63 3.91 -8.74
C ARG A 206 -13.20 4.24 -7.31
N LYS A 207 -11.96 3.87 -6.96
CA LYS A 207 -11.37 4.18 -5.66
C LYS A 207 -11.03 5.68 -5.58
N PRO A 208 -11.40 6.39 -4.50
CA PRO A 208 -10.90 7.74 -4.28
C PRO A 208 -9.37 7.72 -4.07
N PRO A 209 -8.64 8.82 -4.38
CA PRO A 209 -7.18 8.83 -4.35
C PRO A 209 -6.56 8.37 -3.02
N ALA A 210 -7.21 8.70 -1.90
CA ALA A 210 -6.76 8.25 -0.58
C ALA A 210 -6.78 6.72 -0.47
N ALA A 211 -7.91 6.07 -0.80
CA ALA A 211 -8.04 4.62 -0.76
C ALA A 211 -7.10 3.95 -1.76
N GLN A 212 -7.03 4.46 -2.99
CA GLN A 212 -6.12 3.96 -4.02
C GLN A 212 -4.66 3.95 -3.55
N SER A 213 -4.22 5.01 -2.85
CA SER A 213 -2.84 5.10 -2.37
C SER A 213 -2.43 3.99 -1.38
N ALA A 214 -3.40 3.35 -0.71
CA ALA A 214 -3.16 2.25 0.22
C ALA A 214 -3.30 0.86 -0.43
N LEU A 215 -3.73 0.80 -1.69
CA LEU A 215 -4.02 -0.44 -2.43
C LEU A 215 -3.03 -0.70 -3.57
N TRP A 216 -2.03 0.18 -3.73
CA TRP A 216 -0.87 -0.08 -4.58
C TRP A 216 0.11 -1.03 -3.89
N PHE A 217 0.31 -2.20 -4.50
CA PHE A 217 1.27 -3.20 -4.05
C PHE A 217 2.46 -3.25 -5.01
N VAL A 218 3.66 -3.32 -4.45
CA VAL A 218 4.89 -3.34 -5.25
C VAL A 218 4.94 -4.60 -6.12
N VAL A 219 5.38 -4.41 -7.35
CA VAL A 219 5.73 -5.48 -8.28
C VAL A 219 7.23 -5.47 -8.50
N PHE A 220 7.80 -4.28 -8.67
CA PHE A 220 9.24 -4.13 -8.87
C PHE A 220 9.68 -2.69 -8.55
N ASP A 221 10.85 -2.52 -7.94
CA ASP A 221 11.50 -1.25 -7.67
C ASP A 221 13.00 -1.37 -8.01
N GLN A 222 13.41 -0.63 -9.04
CA GLN A 222 14.79 -0.57 -9.55
C GLN A 222 15.80 -0.14 -8.48
N SER A 223 15.36 0.50 -7.38
CA SER A 223 16.26 0.87 -6.27
C SER A 223 16.76 -0.35 -5.49
N TYR A 224 16.05 -1.47 -5.58
CA TYR A 224 16.27 -2.72 -4.87
C TYR A 224 16.53 -3.86 -5.86
N LEU A 225 17.70 -3.82 -6.50
CA LEU A 225 18.09 -4.87 -7.45
C LEU A 225 18.65 -6.11 -6.74
N PRO A 226 18.49 -7.31 -7.33
CA PRO A 226 19.21 -8.50 -6.90
C PRO A 226 20.73 -8.25 -6.87
N GLN A 227 21.34 -8.28 -5.68
CA GLN A 227 22.77 -8.01 -5.45
C GLN A 227 23.68 -9.16 -5.89
N ILE A 228 23.12 -10.33 -6.17
CA ILE A 228 23.88 -11.45 -6.72
C ILE A 228 23.67 -11.42 -8.22
N ALA A 229 24.76 -11.25 -8.95
CA ALA A 229 24.89 -11.62 -10.36
C ALA A 229 24.67 -13.13 -10.48
N ASP A 230 23.44 -13.57 -10.24
CA ASP A 230 22.96 -14.84 -10.74
C ASP A 230 22.96 -14.65 -12.25
N ALA A 231 24.07 -14.97 -12.90
CA ALA A 231 24.30 -14.76 -14.33
C ALA A 231 23.23 -15.44 -15.23
N ARG A 232 22.29 -16.17 -14.62
CA ARG A 232 21.12 -16.79 -15.22
C ARG A 232 19.87 -15.90 -15.22
N ARG A 233 19.86 -14.76 -14.51
CA ARG A 233 18.71 -13.84 -14.43
C ARG A 233 19.04 -12.52 -15.15
N PRO A 234 18.48 -12.27 -16.36
CA PRO A 234 18.63 -10.97 -17.01
C PRO A 234 18.01 -9.85 -16.14
N PRO A 235 18.42 -8.58 -16.37
CA PRO A 235 17.73 -7.44 -15.77
C PRO A 235 16.23 -7.47 -16.10
N ALA A 236 15.40 -6.98 -15.17
CA ALA A 236 13.95 -6.95 -15.38
C ALA A 236 13.53 -6.01 -16.53
N TRP A 237 14.38 -5.03 -16.86
CA TRP A 237 14.24 -4.19 -18.04
C TRP A 237 15.21 -4.66 -19.12
N ILE A 238 14.69 -4.96 -20.31
CA ILE A 238 15.48 -5.42 -21.44
C ILE A 238 15.36 -4.42 -22.58
N ALA A 239 16.49 -4.01 -23.15
CA ALA A 239 16.49 -3.23 -24.37
C ALA A 239 16.03 -4.10 -25.55
N GLU A 240 15.08 -3.59 -26.34
CA GLU A 240 14.55 -4.35 -27.49
C GLU A 240 15.58 -4.49 -28.61
N ARG A 241 16.58 -3.60 -28.65
CA ARG A 241 17.69 -3.69 -29.59
C ARG A 241 18.86 -4.47 -28.99
N PRO A 242 19.50 -5.37 -29.76
CA PRO A 242 20.67 -6.13 -29.27
C PRO A 242 21.88 -5.28 -28.87
N ASP A 243 22.02 -4.08 -29.47
CA ASP A 243 23.08 -3.11 -29.15
C ASP A 243 22.73 -2.21 -27.95
N GLY A 244 21.56 -2.42 -27.33
CA GLY A 244 21.03 -1.62 -26.24
C GLY A 244 20.24 -0.38 -26.68
N GLY A 245 20.40 0.10 -27.92
CA GLY A 245 19.66 1.27 -28.43
C GLY A 245 19.86 2.54 -27.58
N GLY A 246 21.06 2.78 -27.06
CA GLY A 246 21.35 3.92 -26.18
C GLY A 246 20.95 3.73 -24.71
N TRP A 247 20.30 2.62 -24.34
CA TRP A 247 19.98 2.30 -22.95
C TRP A 247 21.15 1.64 -22.21
N SER A 248 21.35 2.03 -20.95
CA SER A 248 22.38 1.47 -20.07
C SER A 248 21.96 1.51 -18.60
N GLY A 249 22.69 0.81 -17.72
CA GLY A 249 22.38 0.75 -16.28
C GLY A 249 21.11 -0.05 -15.94
N LEU A 250 20.76 -1.05 -16.75
CA LEU A 250 19.56 -1.88 -16.55
C LEU A 250 19.65 -2.75 -15.28
N ASP A 251 20.87 -3.06 -14.85
CA ASP A 251 21.27 -3.73 -13.62
C ASP A 251 21.83 -2.73 -12.56
N GLU A 252 21.62 -1.43 -12.77
CA GLU A 252 21.96 -0.38 -11.80
C GLU A 252 20.69 0.30 -11.27
N ARG A 253 20.79 1.00 -10.13
CA ARG A 253 19.67 1.78 -9.58
C ARG A 253 19.19 2.92 -10.49
N ILE A 254 19.97 3.27 -11.50
CA ILE A 254 19.73 4.39 -12.42
C ILE A 254 19.83 3.85 -13.84
N ILE A 255 18.70 3.82 -14.53
CA ILE A 255 18.66 3.51 -15.96
C ILE A 255 18.94 4.81 -16.72
N ARG A 256 19.79 4.74 -17.74
CA ARG A 256 20.19 5.90 -18.54
C ARG A 256 19.88 5.67 -20.01
N PHE A 257 19.51 6.75 -20.68
CA PHE A 257 19.36 6.80 -22.13
C PHE A 257 20.31 7.85 -22.71
N ASP A 258 21.13 7.43 -23.66
CA ASP A 258 22.05 8.27 -24.43
C ASP A 258 22.23 7.64 -25.84
N ALA A 259 21.29 7.93 -26.74
CA ALA A 259 21.37 7.52 -28.14
C ALA A 259 22.02 8.60 -29.00
N ARG A 260 22.71 8.17 -30.06
CA ARG A 260 23.38 9.07 -31.03
C ARG A 260 22.49 9.48 -32.21
N ASP A 261 21.28 8.93 -32.27
CA ASP A 261 20.28 9.20 -33.29
C ASP A 261 18.97 9.66 -32.63
N ASP A 262 18.05 10.16 -33.46
CA ASP A 262 16.72 10.61 -33.03
C ASP A 262 15.66 9.51 -33.19
N GLU A 263 16.07 8.25 -33.43
CA GLU A 263 15.14 7.15 -33.56
C GLU A 263 14.60 6.71 -32.19
N PRO A 264 13.35 6.21 -32.10
CA PRO A 264 12.82 5.66 -30.86
C PRO A 264 13.48 4.33 -30.49
N HIS A 265 14.01 4.24 -29.27
CA HIS A 265 14.53 2.99 -28.70
C HIS A 265 13.76 2.64 -27.44
N ALA A 266 13.35 1.37 -27.33
CA ALA A 266 12.50 0.90 -26.26
C ALA A 266 13.24 -0.02 -25.28
N LEU A 267 12.92 0.17 -24.00
CA LEU A 267 13.01 -0.85 -22.97
C LEU A 267 11.65 -1.51 -22.83
N ARG A 268 11.65 -2.82 -22.66
CA ARG A 268 10.49 -3.61 -22.26
C ARG A 268 10.74 -4.17 -20.88
N PHE A 269 9.73 -4.14 -20.03
CA PHE A 269 9.74 -4.90 -18.78
C PHE A 269 9.53 -6.38 -19.14
N ASP A 270 10.51 -7.21 -18.82
CA ASP A 270 10.47 -8.65 -19.10
C ASP A 270 10.65 -9.45 -17.80
N PRO A 271 9.59 -10.10 -17.31
CA PRO A 271 9.70 -10.97 -16.17
C PRO A 271 10.51 -12.22 -16.52
N ILE A 272 11.38 -12.66 -15.62
CA ILE A 272 12.23 -13.85 -15.86
C ILE A 272 11.41 -15.13 -15.98
N GLU A 273 10.34 -15.28 -15.18
CA GLU A 273 9.42 -16.42 -15.30
C GLU A 273 7.98 -15.93 -15.49
N PRO A 274 7.22 -16.50 -16.45
CA PRO A 274 5.78 -16.31 -16.52
C PRO A 274 5.13 -16.70 -15.18
N GLY A 275 4.31 -15.82 -14.58
CA GLY A 275 3.78 -16.04 -13.22
C GLY A 275 4.52 -15.28 -12.11
N ASP A 276 5.65 -14.64 -12.42
CA ASP A 276 6.39 -13.86 -11.42
C ASP A 276 5.77 -12.48 -11.18
N TYR A 277 5.36 -11.76 -12.23
CA TYR A 277 5.03 -10.33 -12.13
C TYR A 277 3.62 -10.03 -12.63
N LEU A 278 3.01 -9.00 -12.06
CA LEU A 278 1.66 -8.55 -12.41
C LEU A 278 0.59 -9.62 -12.19
N TYR A 279 0.82 -10.46 -11.18
CA TYR A 279 -0.21 -11.30 -10.58
C TYR A 279 -0.54 -10.78 -9.18
N ASP A 280 -1.61 -11.29 -8.57
CA ASP A 280 -2.05 -10.97 -7.22
C ASP A 280 -1.13 -11.56 -6.12
N VAL A 281 0.18 -11.34 -6.26
CA VAL A 281 1.23 -11.73 -5.30
C VAL A 281 1.22 -10.77 -4.11
N TYR A 282 1.06 -11.32 -2.92
CA TYR A 282 1.25 -10.59 -1.67
C TYR A 282 2.52 -11.11 -1.00
N GLY A 283 3.42 -10.22 -0.58
CA GLY A 283 4.54 -10.62 0.30
C GLY A 283 4.01 -11.20 1.61
N TYR A 284 2.79 -10.77 1.99
CA TYR A 284 2.07 -11.29 3.14
C TYR A 284 1.72 -12.78 3.06
N ASN A 285 1.56 -13.33 1.85
CA ASN A 285 1.02 -14.69 1.68
C ASN A 285 2.15 -15.70 1.44
N PRO A 286 2.10 -16.87 2.10
CA PRO A 286 3.04 -17.97 1.82
C PRO A 286 2.67 -18.75 0.55
N GLN A 287 1.56 -18.42 -0.11
CA GLN A 287 1.00 -19.13 -1.26
C GLN A 287 1.30 -18.38 -2.57
N THR A 288 1.24 -19.12 -3.69
CA THR A 288 1.41 -18.59 -5.03
C THR A 288 0.20 -17.77 -5.47
N PRO A 289 0.40 -16.75 -6.30
CA PRO A 289 -0.71 -15.99 -6.90
C PRO A 289 -1.49 -16.86 -7.88
N GLU A 290 -2.72 -16.47 -8.19
CA GLU A 290 -3.60 -17.20 -9.11
C GLU A 290 -4.14 -16.31 -10.25
N HIS A 291 -4.09 -14.99 -10.11
CA HIS A 291 -4.77 -14.07 -11.03
C HIS A 291 -3.85 -13.00 -11.60
N VAL A 292 -3.96 -12.77 -12.92
CA VAL A 292 -3.30 -11.67 -13.61
C VAL A 292 -3.99 -10.35 -13.28
N VAL A 293 -3.21 -9.35 -12.87
CA VAL A 293 -3.69 -8.02 -12.52
C VAL A 293 -3.46 -7.07 -13.70
N GLY A 294 -4.56 -6.52 -14.22
CA GLY A 294 -4.54 -5.56 -15.33
C GLY A 294 -4.21 -4.12 -14.91
N ASP A 295 -4.45 -3.81 -13.64
CA ASP A 295 -4.38 -2.46 -13.10
C ASP A 295 -3.01 -2.20 -12.51
N VAL A 296 -2.30 -1.25 -13.12
CA VAL A 296 -0.87 -1.05 -12.91
C VAL A 296 -0.51 0.43 -12.98
N ARG A 297 0.59 0.79 -12.33
CA ARG A 297 1.25 2.07 -12.56
C ARG A 297 2.77 1.92 -12.68
N MET A 298 3.34 2.82 -13.46
CA MET A 298 4.77 3.08 -13.52
C MET A 298 5.05 4.41 -12.82
N VAL A 299 6.04 4.41 -11.94
CA VAL A 299 6.48 5.59 -11.18
C VAL A 299 7.98 5.74 -11.35
N ALA A 300 8.47 6.94 -11.65
CA ALA A 300 9.91 7.22 -11.66
C ALA A 300 10.19 8.70 -11.43
N GLU A 301 11.40 9.00 -10.99
CA GLU A 301 11.99 10.31 -11.22
C GLU A 301 12.66 10.33 -12.59
N VAL A 302 12.20 11.23 -13.45
CA VAL A 302 12.81 11.47 -14.76
C VAL A 302 13.74 12.66 -14.66
N TRP A 303 15.03 12.43 -14.93
CA TRP A 303 16.06 13.46 -14.97
C TRP A 303 16.51 13.70 -16.40
N ARG A 304 16.25 14.90 -16.91
CA ARG A 304 16.73 15.31 -18.23
C ARG A 304 18.16 15.87 -18.14
N ARG A 305 19.04 15.41 -19.03
CA ARG A 305 20.48 15.73 -19.04
C ARG A 305 20.95 16.48 -20.29
N SER A 306 20.10 16.65 -21.29
CA SER A 306 20.35 17.50 -22.46
C SER A 306 19.05 18.06 -23.01
N ASP A 307 19.18 19.00 -23.95
CA ASP A 307 18.07 19.47 -24.76
C ASP A 307 17.70 18.48 -25.88
N GLY A 308 16.54 18.69 -26.52
CA GLY A 308 15.93 17.78 -27.48
C GLY A 308 15.24 16.53 -26.90
N GLY A 309 14.61 15.77 -27.78
CA GLY A 309 14.08 14.43 -27.53
C GLY A 309 12.75 14.33 -26.78
N GLY A 310 12.44 13.13 -26.32
CA GLY A 310 11.28 12.84 -25.51
C GLY A 310 11.30 11.44 -24.89
N LEU A 311 10.36 11.22 -23.99
CA LEU A 311 10.15 9.97 -23.29
C LEU A 311 8.68 9.57 -23.42
N ARG A 312 8.43 8.29 -23.66
CA ARG A 312 7.10 7.71 -23.73
C ARG A 312 7.04 6.45 -22.90
N TRP A 313 5.99 6.32 -22.09
CA TRP A 313 5.68 5.08 -21.40
C TRP A 313 4.43 4.44 -22.00
N GLU A 314 4.44 3.13 -22.16
CA GLU A 314 3.36 2.37 -22.75
C GLU A 314 2.92 1.25 -21.81
N ILE A 315 1.61 1.17 -21.59
CA ILE A 315 0.93 0.08 -20.88
C ILE A 315 0.05 -0.63 -21.92
N VAL A 316 0.34 -1.90 -22.19
CA VAL A 316 -0.41 -2.71 -23.16
C VAL A 316 -1.23 -3.77 -22.42
N ARG A 317 -2.56 -3.65 -22.48
CA ARG A 317 -3.53 -4.50 -21.78
C ARG A 317 -4.64 -4.94 -22.74
N ASP A 318 -4.89 -6.24 -22.85
CA ASP A 318 -5.97 -6.80 -23.68
C ASP A 318 -5.98 -6.27 -25.13
N GLY A 319 -4.79 -6.07 -25.69
CA GLY A 319 -4.57 -5.51 -27.03
C GLY A 319 -4.70 -3.99 -27.14
N TRP A 320 -5.17 -3.29 -26.10
CA TRP A 320 -5.09 -1.84 -26.01
C TRP A 320 -3.66 -1.40 -25.72
N THR A 321 -3.24 -0.28 -26.31
CA THR A 321 -2.00 0.41 -25.95
C THR A 321 -2.33 1.78 -25.38
N PHE A 322 -1.95 2.01 -24.13
CA PHE A 322 -2.07 3.30 -23.46
C PHE A 322 -0.68 3.92 -23.37
N ALA A 323 -0.51 5.10 -23.97
CA ALA A 323 0.78 5.76 -24.07
C ALA A 323 0.74 7.14 -23.41
N LEU A 324 1.66 7.37 -22.47
CA LEU A 324 2.03 8.70 -21.99
C LEU A 324 3.21 9.18 -22.84
N GLN A 325 3.07 10.32 -23.52
CA GLN A 325 4.16 10.98 -24.24
C GLN A 325 4.56 12.27 -23.53
N MET A 326 5.86 12.49 -23.39
CA MET A 326 6.47 13.66 -22.76
C MET A 326 7.60 14.17 -23.63
N ASP A 327 7.44 15.39 -24.15
CA ASP A 327 8.35 15.97 -25.14
C ASP A 327 9.30 16.99 -24.48
N ALA A 328 10.44 17.23 -25.12
CA ALA A 328 11.48 18.19 -24.70
C ALA A 328 10.95 19.57 -24.26
N ASP A 329 9.90 20.04 -24.93
CA ASP A 329 9.35 21.37 -24.75
C ASP A 329 8.50 21.49 -23.47
N GLY A 330 8.20 20.39 -22.77
CA GLY A 330 7.28 20.41 -21.62
C GLY A 330 5.87 19.94 -21.96
N ASP A 331 5.62 19.49 -23.18
CA ASP A 331 4.30 19.02 -23.58
C ASP A 331 4.08 17.57 -23.15
N VAL A 332 2.93 17.33 -22.52
CA VAL A 332 2.53 16.00 -22.06
C VAL A 332 1.16 15.63 -22.59
N ALA A 333 1.05 14.42 -23.14
CA ALA A 333 -0.20 13.88 -23.68
C ALA A 333 -0.38 12.40 -23.33
N ILE A 334 -1.62 11.96 -23.21
CA ILE A 334 -1.99 10.54 -23.07
C ILE A 334 -2.79 10.13 -24.30
N ARG A 335 -2.48 8.98 -24.88
CA ARG A 335 -3.25 8.36 -25.96
C ARG A 335 -3.64 6.94 -25.61
N GLY A 336 -4.84 6.53 -25.99
CA GLY A 336 -5.29 5.14 -25.93
C GLY A 336 -5.61 4.66 -27.34
N ALA A 337 -4.91 3.63 -27.81
CA ALA A 337 -5.17 2.97 -29.08
C ALA A 337 -5.85 1.62 -28.82
N PRO A 338 -7.02 1.35 -29.43
CA PRO A 338 -7.69 0.07 -29.30
C PRO A 338 -6.94 -1.04 -30.05
N PRO A 339 -7.30 -2.31 -29.81
CA PRO A 339 -6.78 -3.44 -30.59
C PRO A 339 -7.05 -3.24 -32.10
N PRO A 340 -6.17 -3.75 -32.99
CA PRO A 340 -6.38 -3.67 -34.42
C PRO A 340 -7.78 -4.15 -34.84
N GLY A 341 -8.46 -3.36 -35.68
CA GLY A 341 -9.80 -3.66 -36.17
C GLY A 341 -10.95 -3.29 -35.23
N GLN A 342 -10.67 -2.79 -34.01
CA GLN A 342 -11.71 -2.21 -33.15
C GLN A 342 -11.73 -0.68 -33.30
N PRO A 343 -12.90 -0.05 -33.57
CA PRO A 343 -13.02 1.39 -33.58
C PRO A 343 -12.88 1.96 -32.16
N GLY A 344 -12.47 3.23 -32.07
CA GLY A 344 -12.36 3.96 -30.81
C GLY A 344 -10.94 4.48 -30.57
N GLY A 345 -10.60 4.64 -29.30
CA GLY A 345 -9.38 5.29 -28.85
C GLY A 345 -9.62 6.72 -28.37
N PHE A 346 -8.59 7.29 -27.75
CA PHE A 346 -8.65 8.65 -27.22
C PHE A 346 -7.29 9.34 -27.27
N ALA A 347 -7.30 10.67 -27.22
CA ALA A 347 -6.12 11.49 -27.01
C ALA A 347 -6.48 12.63 -26.03
N LEU A 348 -5.66 12.80 -25.00
CA LEU A 348 -5.76 13.87 -24.01
C LEU A 348 -4.47 14.69 -24.06
N GLY A 349 -4.60 16.02 -24.07
CA GLY A 349 -3.48 16.94 -24.21
C GLY A 349 -3.19 17.34 -25.67
N PRO A 350 -2.06 18.00 -25.95
CA PRO A 350 -0.98 18.27 -25.00
C PRO A 350 -1.38 19.25 -23.90
N THR A 351 -0.91 19.01 -22.68
CA THR A 351 -0.88 19.99 -21.59
C THR A 351 0.56 20.39 -21.37
N HIS A 352 0.84 21.68 -21.49
CA HIS A 352 2.16 22.20 -21.22
C HIS A 352 2.41 22.26 -19.70
N ILE A 353 3.32 21.43 -19.23
CA ILE A 353 3.90 21.52 -17.90
C ILE A 353 5.20 22.29 -18.06
N GLY A 354 5.17 23.57 -17.68
CA GLY A 354 6.25 24.54 -17.93
C GLY A 354 7.63 23.90 -17.83
N ALA A 355 8.41 24.05 -18.89
CA ALA A 355 9.77 23.51 -19.06
C ALA A 355 10.11 22.29 -18.18
N LEU A 356 9.86 21.09 -18.75
CA LEU A 356 10.77 19.94 -18.62
C LEU A 356 12.27 20.34 -18.77
N ALA A 357 12.52 21.53 -19.32
CA ALA A 357 13.79 21.96 -19.87
C ALA A 357 14.90 22.31 -18.85
N GLN A 358 14.68 22.74 -17.59
CA GLN A 358 15.82 23.26 -16.79
C GLN A 358 15.83 22.92 -15.28
N ARG A 359 16.57 21.84 -14.98
CA ARG A 359 17.24 21.44 -13.71
C ARG A 359 16.35 21.07 -12.49
N GLY A 360 15.72 19.90 -12.58
CA GLY A 360 15.22 19.13 -11.43
C GLY A 360 14.70 17.75 -11.87
N PRO A 361 14.59 16.78 -10.95
CA PRO A 361 13.80 15.58 -11.21
C PRO A 361 12.33 15.93 -11.39
N LEU A 362 11.64 15.25 -12.31
CA LEU A 362 10.17 15.21 -12.31
C LEU A 362 9.73 13.86 -11.75
N ALA A 363 8.90 13.89 -10.71
CA ALA A 363 8.28 12.67 -10.20
C ALA A 363 7.04 12.36 -11.03
N ILE A 364 7.12 11.33 -11.87
CA ILE A 364 6.07 10.98 -12.84
C ILE A 364 5.42 9.67 -12.42
N GLU A 365 4.10 9.67 -12.40
CA GLU A 365 3.25 8.50 -12.20
C GLU A 365 2.32 8.38 -13.41
N PHE A 366 2.38 7.25 -14.10
CA PHE A 366 1.50 6.90 -15.20
C PHE A 366 0.80 5.59 -14.87
N GLY A 367 -0.52 5.57 -14.94
CA GLY A 367 -1.26 4.37 -14.55
C GLY A 367 -2.52 4.14 -15.37
N HIS A 368 -2.87 2.86 -15.44
CA HIS A 368 -4.18 2.36 -15.82
C HIS A 368 -4.76 1.66 -14.58
N VAL A 369 -5.88 2.17 -14.06
CA VAL A 369 -6.54 1.62 -12.87
C VAL A 369 -8.04 1.95 -12.89
N ASP A 370 -8.90 1.02 -12.49
CA ASP A 370 -10.36 1.17 -12.47
C ASP A 370 -10.92 1.76 -13.78
N TYR A 371 -10.44 1.24 -14.93
CA TYR A 371 -10.76 1.78 -16.26
C TYR A 371 -10.54 3.29 -16.37
N ARG A 372 -9.44 3.79 -15.81
CA ARG A 372 -8.99 5.17 -15.90
C ARG A 372 -7.51 5.18 -16.26
N VAL A 373 -7.17 5.94 -17.29
CA VAL A 373 -5.77 6.21 -17.64
C VAL A 373 -5.43 7.62 -17.19
N TYR A 374 -4.33 7.78 -16.46
CA TYR A 374 -3.95 9.07 -15.92
C TYR A 374 -2.43 9.27 -15.86
N VAL A 375 -2.03 10.53 -15.79
CA VAL A 375 -0.67 10.93 -15.44
C VAL A 375 -0.71 11.94 -14.30
N ALA A 376 0.13 11.71 -13.29
CA ALA A 376 0.41 12.67 -12.22
C ALA A 376 1.89 13.05 -12.25
N ILE A 377 2.15 14.33 -12.01
CA ILE A 377 3.49 14.91 -12.03
C ILE A 377 3.67 15.75 -10.77
N ASP A 378 4.72 15.43 -10.02
CA ASP A 378 5.02 15.98 -8.69
C ASP A 378 3.82 15.85 -7.73
N GLY A 379 3.19 14.68 -7.76
CA GLY A 379 2.04 14.32 -6.92
C GLY A 379 0.73 15.00 -7.30
N ARG A 380 0.66 15.70 -8.44
CA ARG A 380 -0.57 16.33 -8.96
C ARG A 380 -1.01 15.67 -10.26
N GLU A 381 -2.23 15.15 -10.28
CA GLU A 381 -2.86 14.64 -11.52
C GLU A 381 -2.97 15.77 -12.56
N ARG A 382 -2.46 15.53 -13.76
CA ARG A 382 -2.42 16.51 -14.87
C ARG A 382 -3.41 16.18 -15.97
N LEU A 383 -3.52 14.90 -16.33
CA LEU A 383 -4.47 14.38 -17.31
C LEU A 383 -5.06 13.08 -16.77
N SER A 384 -6.36 12.88 -16.98
CA SER A 384 -7.03 11.61 -16.73
C SER A 384 -8.24 11.44 -17.65
N THR A 385 -8.53 10.20 -18.03
CA THR A 385 -9.74 9.88 -18.80
C THR A 385 -10.97 9.91 -17.92
N SER A 386 -12.11 10.31 -18.49
CA SER A 386 -13.43 10.01 -17.96
C SER A 386 -14.05 8.82 -18.71
N ASP A 387 -15.25 8.39 -18.29
CA ASP A 387 -16.02 7.37 -19.01
C ASP A 387 -16.40 7.79 -20.45
N ARG A 388 -16.29 9.08 -20.80
CA ARG A 388 -16.49 9.54 -22.17
C ARG A 388 -15.36 9.12 -23.10
N GLU A 389 -14.13 9.16 -22.61
CA GLU A 389 -12.95 8.79 -23.40
C GLU A 389 -12.64 7.30 -23.32
N TYR A 390 -12.83 6.71 -22.13
CA TYR A 390 -12.50 5.31 -21.88
C TYR A 390 -13.36 4.74 -20.74
N ALA A 391 -14.22 3.77 -21.09
CA ALA A 391 -15.15 3.13 -20.17
C ALA A 391 -15.10 1.59 -20.28
N PRO A 392 -15.42 0.87 -19.21
CA PRO A 392 -15.51 -0.59 -19.23
C PRO A 392 -16.70 -1.06 -20.08
N ARG A 393 -16.50 -2.14 -20.85
CA ARG A 393 -17.57 -2.85 -21.57
C ARG A 393 -17.99 -4.09 -20.78
N LEU A 394 -18.91 -3.93 -19.82
CA LEU A 394 -19.22 -4.96 -18.82
C LEU A 394 -19.58 -6.33 -19.43
N ASP A 395 -20.38 -6.37 -20.49
CA ASP A 395 -20.78 -7.65 -21.10
C ASP A 395 -19.59 -8.45 -21.64
N ALA A 396 -18.60 -7.77 -22.21
CA ALA A 396 -17.36 -8.42 -22.64
C ALA A 396 -16.51 -8.87 -21.43
N LEU A 397 -16.46 -8.05 -20.37
CA LEU A 397 -15.67 -8.36 -19.18
C LEU A 397 -16.20 -9.56 -18.40
N ARG A 398 -17.52 -9.74 -18.34
CA ARG A 398 -18.14 -10.90 -17.67
C ARG A 398 -17.71 -12.24 -18.26
N THR A 399 -17.35 -12.26 -19.54
CA THR A 399 -16.90 -13.47 -20.25
C THR A 399 -15.38 -13.56 -20.42
N THR A 400 -14.64 -12.54 -19.99
CA THR A 400 -13.20 -12.47 -20.19
C THR A 400 -12.46 -12.96 -18.96
N THR A 401 -11.57 -13.93 -19.17
CA THR A 401 -10.57 -14.33 -18.16
C THR A 401 -9.21 -13.88 -18.65
N ARG A 402 -8.57 -12.94 -17.93
CA ARG A 402 -7.22 -12.51 -18.30
C ARG A 402 -6.21 -13.58 -17.94
N THR A 403 -5.44 -13.99 -18.95
CA THR A 403 -4.35 -14.97 -18.82
C THR A 403 -3.00 -14.40 -19.20
N VAL A 404 -2.99 -13.23 -19.85
CA VAL A 404 -1.78 -12.56 -20.32
C VAL A 404 -1.52 -11.32 -19.46
N PRO A 405 -0.37 -11.25 -18.76
CA PRO A 405 0.05 -10.06 -18.04
C PRO A 405 0.15 -8.81 -18.92
N VAL A 406 0.00 -7.65 -18.30
CA VAL A 406 0.19 -6.35 -18.95
C VAL A 406 1.64 -6.21 -19.40
N SER A 407 1.86 -5.69 -20.60
CA SER A 407 3.21 -5.36 -21.09
C SER A 407 3.51 -3.89 -20.83
N LEU A 408 4.71 -3.61 -20.33
CA LEU A 408 5.18 -2.28 -19.97
C LEU A 408 6.41 -1.93 -20.80
N ARG A 409 6.42 -0.73 -21.40
CA ARG A 409 7.55 -0.24 -22.19
C ARG A 409 7.91 1.19 -21.82
N SER A 410 9.21 1.50 -21.91
CA SER A 410 9.74 2.85 -21.83
C SER A 410 10.51 3.13 -23.12
N VAL A 411 10.03 4.07 -23.91
CA VAL A 411 10.59 4.45 -25.21
C VAL A 411 11.16 5.86 -25.10
N ALA A 412 12.41 6.04 -25.51
CA ALA A 412 13.05 7.35 -25.55
C ALA A 412 13.66 7.59 -26.94
N TRP A 413 13.72 8.84 -27.34
CA TRP A 413 14.32 9.26 -28.61
C TRP A 413 14.91 10.65 -28.42
N GLY A 414 16.06 10.90 -29.03
CA GLY A 414 16.76 12.17 -28.93
C GLY A 414 17.16 12.55 -27.50
N GLY A 415 18.26 13.29 -27.34
CA GLY A 415 18.70 13.77 -26.04
C GLY A 415 19.09 12.67 -25.03
N ARG A 416 19.18 13.05 -23.75
CA ARG A 416 19.69 12.21 -22.66
C ARG A 416 18.82 12.27 -21.42
N PHE A 417 18.49 11.09 -20.89
CA PHE A 417 17.60 10.93 -19.73
C PHE A 417 18.19 9.96 -18.70
N GLU A 418 17.83 10.15 -17.44
CA GLU A 418 17.98 9.12 -16.40
C GLU A 418 16.62 8.84 -15.77
N LEU A 419 16.33 7.56 -15.57
CA LEU A 419 15.20 7.08 -14.78
C LEU A 419 15.75 6.61 -13.44
N ARG A 420 15.31 7.27 -12.36
CA ARG A 420 15.65 6.87 -11.00
C ARG A 420 14.39 6.45 -10.26
N ARG A 421 14.53 5.54 -9.29
CA ARG A 421 13.39 5.01 -8.51
C ARG A 421 12.26 4.50 -9.41
N LEU A 422 12.63 3.90 -10.55
CA LEU A 422 11.67 3.31 -11.47
C LEU A 422 10.99 2.13 -10.77
N ARG A 423 9.70 2.27 -10.53
CA ARG A 423 8.89 1.35 -9.75
C ARG A 423 7.62 1.01 -10.52
N ILE A 424 7.22 -0.24 -10.43
CA ILE A 424 5.96 -0.77 -10.92
C ILE A 424 5.15 -1.20 -9.71
N ASP A 425 3.91 -0.75 -9.65
CA ASP A 425 2.92 -1.22 -8.69
C ASP A 425 1.74 -1.82 -9.44
N ARG A 426 1.07 -2.78 -8.80
CA ARG A 426 -0.25 -3.28 -9.18
C ARG A 426 -1.30 -2.82 -8.18
N ASP A 427 -2.54 -2.76 -8.61
CA ASP A 427 -3.66 -2.56 -7.69
C ASP A 427 -3.98 -3.84 -6.89
N VAL A 428 -4.84 -3.70 -5.88
CA VAL A 428 -5.57 -4.83 -5.31
C VAL A 428 -6.41 -5.51 -6.39
N HIS A 429 -6.44 -6.83 -6.39
CA HIS A 429 -7.29 -7.61 -7.30
C HIS A 429 -8.25 -8.44 -6.45
N TYR A 430 -9.55 -8.14 -6.52
CA TYR A 430 -10.58 -8.91 -5.81
C TYR A 430 -10.89 -10.21 -6.57
N SER A 431 -10.08 -11.21 -6.27
CA SER A 431 -10.05 -12.55 -6.85
C SER A 431 -11.40 -13.28 -6.80
N TYR A 432 -11.66 -14.10 -7.82
CA TYR A 432 -12.73 -15.09 -7.84
C TYR A 432 -12.13 -16.48 -7.68
N THR A 433 -12.54 -17.20 -6.63
CA THR A 433 -12.08 -18.57 -6.39
C THR A 433 -13.23 -19.54 -6.62
N PRO A 434 -13.21 -20.35 -7.70
CA PRO A 434 -14.24 -21.33 -7.99
C PRO A 434 -14.52 -22.25 -6.80
N GLY A 435 -15.81 -22.42 -6.47
CA GLY A 435 -16.25 -23.24 -5.33
C GLY A 435 -16.14 -22.59 -3.95
N LYS A 436 -15.39 -21.48 -3.80
CA LYS A 436 -15.37 -20.67 -2.56
C LYS A 436 -16.20 -19.39 -2.69
N THR A 437 -16.03 -18.66 -3.78
CA THR A 437 -16.79 -17.42 -4.04
C THR A 437 -18.23 -17.77 -4.39
N GLN A 438 -19.17 -17.28 -3.59
CA GLN A 438 -20.59 -17.65 -3.69
C GLN A 438 -21.45 -16.55 -4.30
N ARG A 439 -20.97 -15.30 -4.33
CA ARG A 439 -21.77 -14.13 -4.70
C ARG A 439 -20.92 -12.96 -5.19
N ALA A 440 -21.60 -12.01 -5.83
CA ALA A 440 -21.02 -10.77 -6.35
C ALA A 440 -19.83 -11.02 -7.30
N TYR A 441 -19.91 -12.05 -8.13
CA TYR A 441 -18.91 -12.35 -9.16
C TYR A 441 -19.48 -12.10 -10.56
N ALA A 442 -18.63 -12.12 -11.58
CA ALA A 442 -18.97 -11.85 -12.97
C ALA A 442 -20.24 -12.60 -13.44
N GLY A 443 -21.27 -11.86 -13.87
CA GLY A 443 -22.57 -12.36 -14.30
C GLY A 443 -23.59 -12.60 -13.18
N HIS A 444 -23.17 -12.51 -11.91
CA HIS A 444 -23.97 -12.86 -10.74
C HIS A 444 -24.00 -11.72 -9.71
N PRO A 445 -24.66 -10.60 -10.03
CA PRO A 445 -24.73 -9.45 -9.14
C PRO A 445 -25.49 -9.81 -7.85
N PHE A 446 -25.04 -9.24 -6.74
CA PHE A 446 -25.62 -9.44 -5.42
C PHE A 446 -26.29 -8.16 -4.92
N ALA A 447 -27.60 -8.20 -4.70
CA ALA A 447 -28.40 -7.06 -4.28
C ALA A 447 -28.42 -6.91 -2.75
N LEU A 448 -28.26 -5.68 -2.27
CA LEU A 448 -28.22 -5.33 -0.86
C LEU A 448 -29.54 -4.69 -0.41
N GLY A 449 -29.96 -5.03 0.80
CA GLY A 449 -31.07 -4.42 1.53
C GLY A 449 -30.76 -2.99 2.02
N ASP A 450 -31.75 -2.37 2.65
CA ASP A 450 -31.71 -0.95 3.06
C ASP A 450 -30.71 -0.63 4.18
N GLN A 451 -30.25 -1.65 4.90
CA GLN A 451 -29.31 -1.54 6.03
C GLN A 451 -28.09 -2.43 5.86
N GLU A 452 -27.81 -2.89 4.63
CA GLU A 452 -26.78 -3.88 4.37
C GLU A 452 -25.60 -3.27 3.61
N TYR A 453 -24.40 -3.65 4.05
CA TYR A 453 -23.14 -3.27 3.40
C TYR A 453 -22.45 -4.54 2.88
N PHE A 454 -21.80 -4.42 1.73
CA PHE A 454 -20.95 -5.48 1.19
C PHE A 454 -19.49 -5.11 1.44
N VAL A 455 -18.73 -6.03 2.04
CA VAL A 455 -17.38 -5.75 2.51
C VAL A 455 -16.38 -6.82 2.07
N VAL A 456 -15.18 -6.41 1.69
CA VAL A 456 -14.11 -7.30 1.20
C VAL A 456 -12.79 -7.02 1.95
N GLY A 457 -11.89 -8.00 1.97
CA GLY A 457 -10.55 -7.81 2.51
C GLY A 457 -9.55 -7.43 1.44
N ASP A 458 -8.59 -6.57 1.80
CA ASP A 458 -7.55 -6.13 0.88
C ASP A 458 -6.54 -7.25 0.54
N ASN A 459 -6.40 -8.26 1.41
CA ASN A 459 -5.68 -9.50 1.11
C ASN A 459 -6.64 -10.51 0.47
N SER A 460 -7.11 -10.18 -0.74
CA SER A 460 -8.22 -10.90 -1.40
C SER A 460 -8.08 -12.43 -1.39
N PRO A 461 -6.92 -13.04 -1.73
CA PRO A 461 -6.78 -14.50 -1.75
C PRO A 461 -6.89 -15.18 -0.38
N ASN A 462 -6.58 -14.44 0.69
CA ASN A 462 -6.58 -14.95 2.08
C ASN A 462 -7.58 -14.18 2.96
N SER A 463 -8.67 -13.72 2.37
CA SER A 463 -9.74 -13.00 3.07
C SER A 463 -11.06 -13.76 2.99
N HIS A 464 -11.43 -14.40 4.09
CA HIS A 464 -12.81 -14.84 4.29
C HIS A 464 -13.71 -13.61 4.53
N ASP A 465 -14.40 -13.17 3.49
CA ASP A 465 -15.24 -11.96 3.47
C ASP A 465 -16.62 -12.18 2.83
N ALA A 466 -17.35 -11.09 2.56
CA ALA A 466 -18.74 -11.13 2.11
C ALA A 466 -18.95 -11.99 0.85
N ARG A 467 -17.92 -12.21 0.02
CA ARG A 467 -17.98 -13.10 -1.15
C ARG A 467 -18.17 -14.58 -0.78
N GLU A 468 -17.66 -14.99 0.37
CA GLU A 468 -17.51 -16.40 0.75
C GLU A 468 -18.31 -16.79 1.99
N TRP A 469 -18.74 -15.83 2.82
CA TRP A 469 -19.41 -16.13 4.08
C TRP A 469 -20.65 -16.99 3.90
N GLU A 470 -20.63 -18.19 4.46
CA GLU A 470 -21.77 -19.10 4.45
C GLU A 470 -22.84 -18.72 5.49
N PRO A 471 -24.03 -19.33 5.42
CA PRO A 471 -25.02 -19.24 6.49
C PRO A 471 -24.45 -19.76 7.81
N VAL A 472 -23.86 -18.85 8.58
CA VAL A 472 -23.27 -19.12 9.90
C VAL A 472 -24.35 -19.37 10.95
N ARG A 473 -23.97 -19.92 12.11
CA ARG A 473 -24.80 -19.88 13.33
C ARG A 473 -24.96 -18.43 13.77
N LEU A 474 -25.94 -17.75 13.19
CA LEU A 474 -26.28 -16.36 13.47
C LEU A 474 -26.67 -16.17 14.94
N SER A 475 -26.32 -15.01 15.49
CA SER A 475 -26.86 -14.55 16.78
C SER A 475 -28.39 -14.50 16.77
N PRO A 476 -29.08 -14.57 17.92
CA PRO A 476 -30.54 -14.49 18.00
C PRO A 476 -31.13 -13.29 17.24
N GLU A 477 -30.48 -12.13 17.33
CA GLU A 477 -30.88 -10.89 16.67
C GLU A 477 -30.79 -11.03 15.14
N MET A 478 -29.65 -11.51 14.63
CA MET A 478 -29.45 -11.68 13.19
C MET A 478 -30.36 -12.77 12.60
N ARG A 479 -30.69 -13.83 13.38
CA ARG A 479 -31.69 -14.83 12.97
C ARG A 479 -33.08 -14.22 12.82
N SER A 480 -33.47 -13.32 13.72
CA SER A 480 -34.74 -12.61 13.63
C SER A 480 -34.80 -11.72 12.39
N LEU A 481 -33.72 -11.00 12.09
CA LEU A 481 -33.62 -10.18 10.87
C LEU A 481 -33.69 -11.04 9.60
N LEU A 482 -32.95 -12.17 9.57
CA LEU A 482 -32.97 -13.11 8.46
C LEU A 482 -34.38 -13.68 8.22
N ALA A 483 -35.04 -14.17 9.29
CA ALA A 483 -36.39 -14.73 9.21
C ALA A 483 -37.43 -13.69 8.75
N GLY A 484 -37.20 -12.41 9.05
CA GLY A 484 -38.03 -11.30 8.59
C GLY A 484 -37.66 -10.73 7.23
N GLY A 485 -36.69 -11.32 6.50
CA GLY A 485 -36.24 -10.83 5.19
C GLY A 485 -35.51 -9.48 5.22
N ARG A 486 -34.99 -9.08 6.40
CA ARG A 486 -34.26 -7.82 6.62
C ARG A 486 -32.74 -8.01 6.69
N TYR A 487 -32.27 -9.24 6.49
CA TYR A 487 -30.85 -9.59 6.45
C TYR A 487 -30.60 -10.68 5.40
N HIS A 488 -29.53 -10.55 4.64
CA HIS A 488 -29.00 -11.52 3.69
C HIS A 488 -27.62 -11.98 4.14
N THR A 489 -27.41 -13.30 4.13
CA THR A 489 -26.08 -13.90 4.34
C THR A 489 -25.08 -13.31 3.35
N GLY A 490 -23.89 -12.96 3.85
CA GLY A 490 -22.88 -12.27 3.04
C GLY A 490 -22.98 -10.76 3.08
N THR A 491 -23.64 -10.20 4.09
CA THR A 491 -23.70 -8.74 4.31
C THR A 491 -23.31 -8.40 5.74
N VAL A 492 -22.99 -7.13 5.95
CA VAL A 492 -22.90 -6.51 7.27
C VAL A 492 -24.12 -5.61 7.46
N HIS A 493 -24.95 -5.91 8.44
CA HIS A 493 -26.07 -5.04 8.80
C HIS A 493 -25.56 -3.78 9.53
N ALA A 494 -26.22 -2.63 9.35
CA ALA A 494 -25.82 -1.34 9.91
C ALA A 494 -25.59 -1.41 11.44
N ASP A 495 -26.47 -2.10 12.16
CA ASP A 495 -26.39 -2.28 13.63
C ASP A 495 -25.17 -3.09 14.10
N GLN A 496 -24.49 -3.80 13.19
CA GLN A 496 -23.26 -4.53 13.51
C GLN A 496 -22.03 -3.63 13.46
N ILE A 497 -22.11 -2.46 12.81
CA ILE A 497 -20.98 -1.58 12.59
C ILE A 497 -20.59 -0.91 13.90
N VAL A 498 -19.32 -1.06 14.27
CA VAL A 498 -18.72 -0.41 15.44
C VAL A 498 -18.21 0.98 15.06
N GLY A 499 -17.52 1.08 13.91
CA GLY A 499 -17.08 2.36 13.39
C GLY A 499 -15.99 2.27 12.33
N ARG A 500 -15.38 3.41 11.98
CA ARG A 500 -14.35 3.52 10.94
C ARG A 500 -12.97 3.36 11.55
N GLY A 501 -12.17 2.44 11.03
CA GLY A 501 -10.74 2.48 11.29
C GLY A 501 -10.14 3.72 10.64
N PHE A 502 -9.46 4.58 11.40
CA PHE A 502 -8.91 5.82 10.84
C PHE A 502 -7.42 6.03 11.10
N PHE A 503 -6.83 5.37 12.10
CA PHE A 503 -5.43 5.60 12.43
C PHE A 503 -4.75 4.37 13.04
N VAL A 504 -3.61 3.96 12.47
CA VAL A 504 -2.68 2.98 13.04
C VAL A 504 -1.72 3.73 13.95
N TYR A 505 -1.85 3.57 15.27
CA TYR A 505 -1.09 4.34 16.26
C TYR A 505 0.06 3.53 16.91
N LEU A 506 -0.01 2.20 16.86
CA LEU A 506 1.07 1.30 17.27
C LEU A 506 1.15 0.13 16.28
N PRO A 507 1.94 0.27 15.21
CA PRO A 507 2.09 -0.78 14.20
C PRO A 507 2.99 -1.89 14.70
N GLY A 508 2.61 -3.15 14.44
CA GLY A 508 3.54 -4.28 14.55
C GLY A 508 4.28 -4.45 15.89
N LEU A 509 3.62 -4.21 17.03
CA LEU A 509 4.29 -4.23 18.35
C LEU A 509 4.96 -5.59 18.57
N LEU A 510 6.28 -5.61 18.79
CA LEU A 510 6.97 -6.84 19.14
C LEU A 510 6.47 -7.32 20.51
N PRO A 511 6.09 -8.61 20.64
CA PRO A 511 5.74 -9.17 21.93
C PRO A 511 6.93 -9.06 22.88
N VAL A 512 6.65 -8.93 24.17
CA VAL A 512 7.66 -8.94 25.23
C VAL A 512 8.40 -10.28 25.14
N ASP A 513 9.73 -10.25 25.00
CA ASP A 513 10.50 -11.49 24.98
C ASP A 513 10.41 -12.21 26.33
N ALA A 514 10.72 -13.51 26.38
CA ALA A 514 10.70 -14.28 27.63
C ALA A 514 11.65 -13.73 28.73
N ARG A 515 12.45 -12.71 28.41
CA ARG A 515 13.37 -12.01 29.32
C ARG A 515 12.84 -10.64 29.75
N GLY A 516 11.59 -10.30 29.43
CA GLY A 516 10.93 -9.07 29.90
C GLY A 516 11.41 -7.78 29.22
N ARG A 517 12.15 -7.86 28.10
CA ARG A 517 12.62 -6.65 27.41
C ARG A 517 11.50 -6.04 26.58
N TRP A 518 11.04 -4.88 27.01
CA TRP A 518 10.16 -4.01 26.24
C TRP A 518 10.85 -3.63 24.92
N ARG A 519 10.13 -3.77 23.81
CA ARG A 519 10.60 -3.31 22.51
C ARG A 519 9.76 -2.12 22.05
N VAL A 520 10.47 -1.14 21.49
CA VAL A 520 9.91 0.15 21.06
C VAL A 520 8.95 -0.09 19.89
N PRO A 521 7.73 0.48 19.89
CA PRO A 521 6.85 0.48 18.73
C PRO A 521 7.55 1.05 17.50
N ASP A 522 7.21 0.56 16.32
CA ASP A 522 7.73 1.14 15.07
C ASP A 522 6.98 2.43 14.74
N PHE A 523 7.36 3.53 15.39
CA PHE A 523 6.73 4.84 15.18
C PHE A 523 6.84 5.32 13.73
N GLY A 524 7.77 4.79 12.92
CA GLY A 524 7.93 5.12 11.50
C GLY A 524 6.81 4.58 10.61
N ARG A 525 6.02 3.60 11.09
CA ARG A 525 4.92 2.97 10.35
C ARG A 525 3.52 3.43 10.79
N ILE A 526 3.46 4.45 11.66
CA ILE A 526 2.21 5.12 12.05
C ILE A 526 1.60 5.79 10.82
N ARG A 527 0.29 5.58 10.60
CA ARG A 527 -0.37 6.06 9.39
C ARG A 527 -1.88 6.19 9.58
N VAL A 528 -2.48 7.03 8.75
CA VAL A 528 -3.94 7.09 8.57
C VAL A 528 -4.39 5.86 7.80
N VAL A 529 -5.49 5.26 8.23
CA VAL A 529 -6.16 4.19 7.48
C VAL A 529 -6.93 4.85 6.34
N ARG A 530 -6.60 4.48 5.09
CA ARG A 530 -7.14 5.11 3.89
C ARG A 530 -8.06 4.20 3.12
#